data_AF-A0A975CWI0-F1
#
_entry.id   AF-A0A975CWI0-F1
#
_cell.length_a   1.000
_cell.length_b   1.000
_cell.length_c   1.000
_cell.angle_alpha   90.00
_cell.angle_beta   90.00
_cell.angle_gamma   90.00
#
_symmetry.space_group_name_H-M   'P 1'
#
loop_
_entity.id
_entity.type
_entity.pdbx_description
1 polymer ?
#
loop_
_entity_poly.entity_id
_entity_poly.type
_entity_poly.pdbx_seq_one_letter_code
_entity_poly.pdbx_strand_id
1 'polypeptide(L)'
;MAETIRIQMMDHFLIYIDEKKTDHLAAKSKKGAALIQYLILNEGEPVPNQRLLNALWDEDKSTNPENALKTLVSRLRVLLNQIDPALGACIVSDRGAYHWECIEGMTIDLYEIEAIFNRLSENNVPVTEQRTLYNLLLEKYQGDLMQHSEQNEWALAKATTLHNKFIAAIYAYIELLKSKAQYADIVSVCRRALDVDSFDDRLHMELMSALIKINRTGEALVQYKHVVQLNYRYLGVQPSEDLQEFYKQIVSAGKTLDFNLESIRNELRESGERRGAFVCEYTVFKEIFNLQMRNLERLGASMFLAIIMISPYNDKEIDSMRLDNIMTGLMEILRKNLRKGDTITRFAPTIFALLLPTVNYNTGGMVLERVKRVFYRSYPNSNIVFNYRVGPLSTNGMGPDEEAPKTAE
;
A
#
# COMPACT_ATOMS: atom_id res chain seq x y z
N MET A 1 1.12 -2.39 46.69
CA MET A 1 0.30 -1.87 45.57
C MET A 1 -0.05 -3.09 44.76
N ALA A 2 -1.31 -3.30 44.41
CA ALA A 2 -1.66 -4.38 43.47
C ALA A 2 -0.95 -4.08 42.14
N GLU A 3 -0.31 -5.08 41.54
CA GLU A 3 0.33 -4.92 40.24
C GLU A 3 -0.75 -4.61 39.19
N THR A 4 -0.50 -3.62 38.33
CA THR A 4 -1.48 -3.25 37.29
C THR A 4 -1.21 -4.07 36.04
N ILE A 5 -2.18 -4.88 35.62
CA ILE A 5 -2.05 -5.77 34.47
C ILE A 5 -2.86 -5.21 33.31
N ARG A 6 -2.21 -4.98 32.18
CA ARG A 6 -2.86 -4.52 30.94
C ARG A 6 -2.61 -5.50 29.82
N ILE A 7 -3.68 -5.96 29.18
CA ILE A 7 -3.64 -6.75 27.95
C ILE A 7 -3.95 -5.83 26.78
N GLN A 8 -3.05 -5.80 25.82
CA GLN A 8 -3.24 -5.14 24.55
C GLN A 8 -3.61 -6.18 23.50
N MET A 9 -4.71 -5.93 22.79
CA MET A 9 -5.23 -6.72 21.69
C MET A 9 -5.16 -5.93 20.37
N MET A 10 -5.18 -4.60 20.44
CA MET A 10 -5.07 -3.72 19.27
C MET A 10 -3.63 -3.68 18.75
N ASP A 11 -3.48 -3.77 17.42
CA ASP A 11 -2.22 -3.88 16.68
C ASP A 11 -1.44 -5.18 16.99
N HIS A 12 -0.94 -5.31 18.23
CA HIS A 12 -0.20 -6.48 18.70
C HIS A 12 -0.82 -7.06 19.98
N PHE A 13 -0.82 -8.39 20.09
CA PHE A 13 -1.19 -9.07 21.33
C PHE A 13 -0.04 -9.02 22.35
N LEU A 14 -0.19 -8.23 23.40
CA LEU A 14 0.86 -7.99 24.40
C LEU A 14 0.28 -7.98 25.83
N ILE A 15 1.08 -8.42 26.79
CA ILE A 15 0.77 -8.34 28.22
C ILE A 15 1.78 -7.39 28.87
N TYR A 16 1.28 -6.46 29.68
CA TYR A 16 2.05 -5.51 30.46
C TYR A 16 1.78 -5.72 31.96
N ILE A 17 2.83 -5.66 32.76
CA ILE A 17 2.76 -5.57 34.23
C ILE A 17 3.44 -4.28 34.65
N ASP A 18 2.72 -3.42 35.37
CA ASP A 18 3.20 -2.09 35.78
C ASP A 18 3.83 -1.31 34.61
N GLU A 19 3.15 -1.34 33.45
CA GLU A 19 3.57 -0.77 32.16
C GLU A 19 4.89 -1.31 31.58
N LYS A 20 5.44 -2.39 32.14
CA LYS A 20 6.56 -3.12 31.55
C LYS A 20 6.05 -4.28 30.71
N LYS A 21 6.51 -4.33 29.46
CA LYS A 21 6.24 -5.42 28.53
C LYS A 21 6.81 -6.75 29.05
N THR A 22 5.96 -7.77 29.23
CA THR A 22 6.34 -9.09 29.78
C THR A 22 6.17 -10.25 28.78
N ASP A 23 6.17 -9.91 27.50
CA ASP A 23 5.87 -10.71 26.28
C ASP A 23 6.69 -12.01 26.08
N HIS A 24 7.81 -12.19 26.78
CA HIS A 24 8.74 -13.28 26.46
C HIS A 24 8.24 -14.71 26.76
N LEU A 25 7.12 -14.90 27.47
CA LEU A 25 6.63 -16.23 27.85
C LEU A 25 5.31 -16.62 27.17
N ALA A 26 4.36 -15.71 27.02
CA ALA A 26 3.06 -15.97 26.38
C ALA A 26 3.19 -16.18 24.86
N ALA A 27 4.10 -15.45 24.19
CA ALA A 27 4.35 -15.55 22.76
C ALA A 27 5.17 -16.78 22.32
N LYS A 28 5.69 -17.60 23.26
CA LYS A 28 6.49 -18.80 22.93
C LYS A 28 5.69 -19.93 22.29
N SER A 29 4.36 -19.87 22.33
CA SER A 29 3.48 -20.84 21.67
C SER A 29 2.41 -20.11 20.86
N LYS A 30 2.47 -20.22 19.53
CA LYS A 30 1.46 -19.64 18.62
C LYS A 30 0.03 -20.09 18.97
N LYS A 31 -0.17 -21.39 19.18
CA LYS A 31 -1.47 -21.96 19.59
C LYS A 31 -1.89 -21.50 20.98
N GLY A 32 -0.93 -21.26 21.87
CA GLY A 32 -1.18 -20.76 23.20
C GLY A 32 -1.71 -19.33 23.20
N ALA A 33 -1.05 -18.44 22.46
CA ALA A 33 -1.52 -17.07 22.24
C ALA A 33 -2.89 -17.06 21.55
N ALA A 34 -3.06 -17.85 20.50
CA ALA A 34 -4.33 -17.99 19.78
C ALA A 34 -5.48 -18.44 20.70
N LEU A 35 -5.25 -19.38 21.62
CA LEU A 35 -6.25 -19.79 22.61
C LEU A 35 -6.66 -18.63 23.53
N ILE A 36 -5.69 -17.91 24.10
CA ILE A 36 -5.98 -16.78 25.00
C ILE A 36 -6.75 -15.69 24.25
N GLN A 37 -6.27 -15.33 23.05
CA GLN A 37 -6.95 -14.37 22.17
C GLN A 37 -8.40 -14.80 21.89
N TYR A 38 -8.61 -16.06 21.52
CA TYR A 38 -9.95 -16.59 21.24
C TYR A 38 -10.87 -16.47 22.46
N LEU A 39 -10.39 -16.83 23.65
CA LEU A 39 -11.18 -16.73 24.87
C LEU A 39 -11.50 -15.28 25.23
N ILE A 40 -10.53 -14.35 25.10
CA ILE A 40 -10.74 -12.92 25.32
C ILE A 40 -11.79 -12.37 24.34
N LEU A 41 -11.75 -12.76 23.06
CA LEU A 41 -12.73 -12.32 22.06
C LEU A 41 -14.17 -12.81 22.33
N ASN A 42 -14.36 -13.82 23.18
CA ASN A 42 -15.69 -14.30 23.58
C ASN A 42 -16.17 -13.67 24.92
N GLU A 43 -15.48 -12.65 25.44
CA GLU A 43 -16.01 -11.72 26.47
C GLU A 43 -16.55 -12.43 27.74
N GLY A 44 -15.88 -13.51 28.18
CA GLY A 44 -16.26 -14.27 29.37
C GLY A 44 -17.29 -15.39 29.13
N GLU A 45 -17.82 -15.52 27.91
CA GLU A 45 -18.71 -16.62 27.56
C GLU A 45 -17.95 -17.96 27.49
N PRO A 46 -18.45 -19.03 28.13
CA PRO A 46 -17.87 -20.37 28.04
C PRO A 46 -17.79 -20.88 26.59
N VAL A 47 -16.58 -21.11 26.09
CA VAL A 47 -16.34 -21.66 24.75
C VAL A 47 -16.20 -23.17 24.82
N PRO A 48 -17.10 -23.95 24.18
CA PRO A 48 -17.04 -25.41 24.20
C PRO A 48 -15.73 -25.94 23.59
N ASN A 49 -15.22 -27.04 24.13
CA ASN A 49 -13.98 -27.67 23.65
C ASN A 49 -13.99 -27.91 22.14
N GLN A 50 -15.10 -28.38 21.57
CA GLN A 50 -15.21 -28.64 20.14
C GLN A 50 -15.01 -27.37 19.29
N ARG A 51 -15.50 -26.22 19.76
CA ARG A 51 -15.33 -24.93 19.06
C ARG A 51 -13.88 -24.45 19.14
N LEU A 52 -13.22 -24.64 20.28
CA LEU A 52 -11.79 -24.35 20.44
C LEU A 52 -10.92 -25.25 19.56
N LEU A 53 -11.28 -26.53 19.45
CA LEU A 53 -10.57 -27.48 18.59
C LEU A 53 -10.68 -27.08 17.12
N ASN A 54 -11.88 -26.76 16.64
CA ASN A 54 -12.06 -26.29 15.27
C ASN A 54 -11.29 -24.99 15.01
N ALA A 55 -11.33 -24.03 15.93
CA ALA A 55 -10.67 -22.74 15.73
C ALA A 55 -9.13 -22.80 15.77
N LEU A 56 -8.53 -23.77 16.47
CA LEU A 56 -7.09 -23.84 16.72
C LEU A 56 -6.37 -25.01 16.04
N TRP A 57 -7.11 -26.02 15.56
CA TRP A 57 -6.60 -27.25 14.94
C TRP A 57 -7.32 -27.60 13.62
N ASP A 58 -7.93 -26.62 12.92
CA ASP A 58 -8.78 -26.84 11.72
C ASP A 58 -8.17 -27.76 10.65
N GLU A 59 -6.83 -27.77 10.50
CA GLU A 59 -6.11 -28.60 9.52
C GLU A 59 -5.33 -29.79 10.12
N ASP A 60 -5.31 -29.96 11.44
CA ASP A 60 -4.43 -30.92 12.11
C ASP A 60 -5.09 -32.30 12.30
N LYS A 61 -4.49 -33.33 11.69
CA LYS A 61 -4.87 -34.75 11.89
C LYS A 61 -4.39 -35.32 13.24
N SER A 62 -4.61 -34.59 14.33
CA SER A 62 -4.23 -35.05 15.65
C SER A 62 -5.04 -36.29 16.03
N THR A 63 -4.37 -37.33 16.51
CA THR A 63 -4.99 -38.59 16.94
C THR A 63 -5.78 -38.44 18.24
N ASN A 64 -5.53 -37.38 19.02
CA ASN A 64 -6.27 -37.06 20.24
C ASN A 64 -6.26 -35.54 20.54
N PRO A 65 -7.10 -34.74 19.85
CA PRO A 65 -7.11 -33.29 19.97
C PRO A 65 -7.58 -32.80 21.36
N GLU A 66 -8.49 -33.52 22.02
CA GLU A 66 -8.99 -33.12 23.35
C GLU A 66 -7.89 -33.15 24.42
N ASN A 67 -7.05 -34.19 24.44
CA ASN A 67 -5.93 -34.26 25.38
C ASN A 67 -4.86 -33.20 25.05
N ALA A 68 -4.67 -32.88 23.77
CA ALA A 68 -3.79 -31.80 23.35
C ALA A 68 -4.27 -30.43 23.86
N LEU A 69 -5.58 -30.15 23.78
CA LEU A 69 -6.18 -28.93 24.35
C LEU A 69 -5.99 -28.85 25.87
N LYS A 70 -6.28 -29.92 26.61
CA LYS A 70 -6.05 -29.97 28.07
C LYS A 70 -4.59 -29.73 28.44
N THR A 71 -3.67 -30.33 27.69
CA THR A 71 -2.22 -30.15 27.90
C THR A 71 -1.79 -28.71 27.59
N LEU A 72 -2.32 -28.12 26.52
CA LEU A 72 -2.07 -26.73 26.16
C LEU A 72 -2.53 -25.78 27.27
N VAL A 73 -3.76 -25.92 27.75
CA VAL A 73 -4.30 -25.11 28.85
C VAL A 73 -3.45 -25.26 30.11
N SER A 74 -3.14 -26.49 30.52
CA SER A 74 -2.32 -26.73 31.71
C SER A 74 -0.96 -26.04 31.62
N ARG A 75 -0.28 -26.16 30.48
CA ARG A 75 1.01 -25.50 30.23
C ARG A 75 0.88 -23.97 30.20
N LEU A 76 -0.18 -23.44 29.60
CA LEU A 76 -0.43 -22.00 29.55
C LEU A 76 -0.64 -21.42 30.94
N ARG A 77 -1.42 -22.09 31.80
CA ARG A 77 -1.62 -21.64 33.20
C ARG A 77 -0.29 -21.52 33.94
N VAL A 78 0.60 -22.50 33.78
CA VAL A 78 1.94 -22.46 34.39
C VAL A 78 2.78 -21.30 33.83
N LEU A 79 2.74 -21.07 32.52
CA LEU A 79 3.48 -19.96 31.89
C LEU A 79 2.94 -18.58 32.32
N LEU A 80 1.62 -18.44 32.39
CA LEU A 80 0.96 -17.22 32.85
C LEU A 80 1.28 -16.95 34.34
N ASN A 81 1.27 -17.99 35.18
CA ASN A 81 1.65 -17.88 36.60
C ASN A 81 3.13 -17.53 36.83
N GLN A 82 4.00 -17.70 35.83
CA GLN A 82 5.38 -17.20 35.87
C GLN A 82 5.47 -15.70 35.56
N ILE A 83 4.47 -15.14 34.86
CA ILE A 83 4.36 -13.72 34.56
C ILE A 83 3.75 -13.00 35.76
N ASP A 84 2.57 -13.44 36.22
CA ASP A 84 1.93 -13.03 37.47
C ASP A 84 1.12 -14.21 38.04
N PRO A 85 1.18 -14.49 39.37
CA PRO A 85 0.53 -15.66 39.97
C PRO A 85 -0.98 -15.78 39.78
N ALA A 86 -1.69 -14.68 39.47
CA ALA A 86 -3.13 -14.66 39.26
C ALA A 86 -3.51 -14.90 37.78
N LEU A 87 -2.62 -14.65 36.83
CA LEU A 87 -2.94 -14.75 35.39
C LEU A 87 -3.32 -16.16 34.92
N GLY A 88 -2.76 -17.22 35.50
CA GLY A 88 -3.14 -18.59 35.14
C GLY A 88 -4.56 -18.93 35.58
N ALA A 89 -5.10 -18.25 36.59
CA ALA A 89 -6.48 -18.41 37.04
C ALA A 89 -7.49 -17.75 36.07
N CYS A 90 -7.06 -16.80 35.24
CA CYS A 90 -7.90 -16.16 34.22
C CYS A 90 -8.45 -17.14 33.17
N ILE A 91 -7.76 -18.28 32.92
CA ILE A 91 -8.31 -19.34 32.08
C ILE A 91 -9.14 -20.26 32.96
N VAL A 92 -10.46 -20.08 32.98
CA VAL A 92 -11.38 -20.83 33.83
C VAL A 92 -11.86 -22.08 33.12
N SER A 93 -11.98 -23.19 33.86
CA SER A 93 -12.52 -24.45 33.34
C SER A 93 -13.99 -24.61 33.71
N ASP A 94 -14.85 -24.70 32.71
CA ASP A 94 -16.24 -25.07 32.86
C ASP A 94 -16.46 -26.54 32.47
N ARG A 95 -17.71 -27.01 32.60
CA ARG A 95 -18.09 -28.37 32.19
C ARG A 95 -17.98 -28.54 30.67
N GLY A 96 -16.80 -28.93 30.20
CA GLY A 96 -16.51 -29.16 28.77
C GLY A 96 -16.23 -27.89 27.97
N ALA A 97 -15.91 -26.79 28.64
CA ALA A 97 -15.67 -25.49 28.04
C ALA A 97 -14.58 -24.72 28.80
N TYR A 98 -14.09 -23.63 28.22
CA TYR A 98 -13.23 -22.67 28.91
C TYR A 98 -13.69 -21.25 28.61
N HIS A 99 -13.49 -20.32 29.54
CA HIS A 99 -13.64 -18.89 29.32
C HIS A 99 -12.45 -18.11 29.89
N TRP A 100 -12.36 -16.85 29.50
CA TRP A 100 -11.42 -15.89 30.08
C TRP A 100 -12.13 -15.04 31.13
N GLU A 101 -11.59 -15.00 32.35
CA GLU A 101 -12.08 -14.16 33.44
C GLU A 101 -11.01 -13.12 33.83
N CYS A 102 -11.38 -11.84 33.84
CA CYS A 102 -10.49 -10.77 34.24
C CYS A 102 -10.36 -10.71 35.77
N ILE A 103 -9.14 -10.56 36.25
CA ILE A 103 -8.87 -10.29 37.67
C ILE A 103 -9.03 -8.80 37.99
N GLU A 104 -9.21 -8.49 39.28
CA GLU A 104 -9.39 -7.12 39.73
C GLU A 104 -8.17 -6.25 39.34
N GLY A 105 -8.44 -5.09 38.73
CA GLY A 105 -7.39 -4.18 38.24
C GLY A 105 -6.79 -4.54 36.88
N MET A 106 -7.21 -5.65 36.25
CA MET A 106 -6.82 -5.97 34.87
C MET A 106 -7.61 -5.13 33.87
N THR A 107 -6.93 -4.55 32.87
CA THR A 107 -7.55 -3.87 31.74
C THR A 107 -7.25 -4.57 30.43
N ILE A 108 -8.22 -4.58 29.52
CA ILE A 108 -8.07 -5.06 28.15
C ILE A 108 -8.53 -3.95 27.21
N ASP A 109 -7.63 -3.46 26.36
CA ASP A 109 -7.89 -2.33 25.45
C ASP A 109 -9.11 -2.55 24.54
N LEU A 110 -9.33 -3.78 24.06
CA LEU A 110 -10.52 -4.16 23.28
C LEU A 110 -11.81 -3.87 24.06
N TYR A 111 -11.89 -4.29 25.31
CA TYR A 111 -13.09 -4.09 26.14
C TYR A 111 -13.30 -2.60 26.46
N GLU A 112 -12.22 -1.85 26.67
CA GLU A 112 -12.29 -0.40 26.86
C GLU A 112 -12.83 0.31 25.60
N ILE A 113 -12.37 -0.10 24.42
CA ILE A 113 -12.85 0.42 23.12
C ILE A 113 -14.33 0.07 22.90
N GLU A 114 -14.73 -1.17 23.19
CA GLU A 114 -16.12 -1.61 23.08
C GLU A 114 -17.04 -0.89 24.05
N ALA A 115 -16.59 -0.63 25.28
CA ALA A 115 -17.30 0.18 26.24
C ALA A 115 -17.49 1.63 25.74
N ILE A 116 -16.48 2.21 25.09
CA ILE A 116 -16.60 3.53 24.46
C ILE A 116 -17.65 3.52 23.34
N PHE A 117 -17.65 2.50 22.48
CA PHE A 117 -18.67 2.37 21.43
C PHE A 117 -20.07 2.23 22.00
N ASN A 118 -20.24 1.38 23.02
CA ASN A 118 -21.53 1.18 23.67
C ASN A 118 -22.01 2.49 24.29
N ARG A 119 -21.16 3.20 25.03
CA ARG A 119 -21.51 4.49 25.62
C ARG A 119 -21.90 5.50 24.55
N LEU A 120 -21.10 5.65 23.49
CA LEU A 120 -21.40 6.58 22.38
C LEU A 120 -22.70 6.25 21.62
N SER A 121 -23.17 5.00 21.66
CA SER A 121 -24.44 4.59 21.05
C SER A 121 -25.67 4.97 21.87
N GLU A 122 -25.50 5.39 23.13
CA GLU A 122 -26.61 5.77 23.99
C GLU A 122 -27.16 7.17 23.64
N ASN A 123 -28.49 7.30 23.58
CA ASN A 123 -29.15 8.55 23.15
C ASN A 123 -28.92 9.76 24.07
N ASN A 124 -28.41 9.56 25.30
CA ASN A 124 -28.37 10.57 26.35
C ASN A 124 -26.95 10.98 26.77
N VAL A 125 -25.92 10.68 25.97
CA VAL A 125 -24.55 11.09 26.32
C VAL A 125 -24.40 12.61 26.20
N PRO A 126 -24.03 13.33 27.28
CA PRO A 126 -23.76 14.77 27.22
C PRO A 126 -22.67 15.09 26.20
N VAL A 127 -22.83 16.21 25.50
CA VAL A 127 -21.91 16.66 24.44
C VAL A 127 -20.45 16.76 24.91
N THR A 128 -20.22 17.17 26.16
CA THR A 128 -18.88 17.24 26.77
C THR A 128 -18.28 15.87 26.97
N GLU A 129 -19.08 14.88 27.36
CA GLU A 129 -18.65 13.50 27.55
C GLU A 129 -18.38 12.82 26.19
N GLN A 130 -19.23 13.06 25.18
CA GLN A 130 -19.01 12.57 23.81
C GLN A 130 -17.62 12.97 23.29
N ARG A 131 -17.24 14.25 23.45
CA ARG A 131 -15.92 14.74 23.01
C ARG A 131 -14.78 13.98 23.69
N THR A 132 -14.89 13.76 25.00
CA THR A 132 -13.89 13.01 25.78
C THR A 132 -13.81 11.56 25.29
N LEU A 133 -14.94 10.91 25.05
CA LEU A 133 -15.02 9.54 24.56
C LEU A 133 -14.41 9.38 23.17
N TYR A 134 -14.69 10.29 22.24
CA TYR A 134 -14.08 10.26 20.90
C TYR A 134 -12.57 10.49 20.94
N ASN A 135 -12.08 11.39 21.79
CA ASN A 135 -10.66 11.60 21.95
C ASN A 135 -9.95 10.37 22.53
N LEU A 136 -10.59 9.72 23.50
CA LEU A 136 -10.12 8.47 24.10
C LEU A 136 -10.13 7.32 23.09
N LEU A 137 -11.17 7.25 22.25
CA LEU A 137 -11.26 6.26 21.16
C LEU A 137 -10.08 6.39 20.20
N LEU A 138 -9.79 7.62 19.74
CA LEU A 138 -8.64 7.90 18.87
C LEU A 138 -7.29 7.61 19.54
N GLU A 139 -7.22 7.62 20.88
CA GLU A 139 -6.00 7.31 21.63
C GLU A 139 -5.79 5.80 21.75
N LYS A 140 -6.88 5.05 21.98
CA LYS A 140 -6.83 3.60 22.18
C LYS A 140 -6.83 2.82 20.86
N TYR A 141 -7.51 3.30 19.82
CA TYR A 141 -7.56 2.67 18.51
C TYR A 141 -6.44 3.20 17.61
N GLN A 142 -5.29 2.53 17.60
CA GLN A 142 -4.10 2.94 16.82
C GLN A 142 -3.73 1.98 15.67
N GLY A 143 -4.51 0.91 15.48
CA GLY A 143 -4.28 -0.10 14.46
C GLY A 143 -5.30 -1.21 14.58
N ASP A 144 -5.31 -2.13 13.63
CA ASP A 144 -6.31 -3.20 13.59
C ASP A 144 -6.12 -4.22 14.71
N LEU A 145 -7.21 -4.86 15.11
CA LEU A 145 -7.20 -5.95 16.09
C LEU A 145 -6.22 -7.05 15.65
N MET A 146 -5.14 -7.23 16.40
CA MET A 146 -4.11 -8.25 16.15
C MET A 146 -3.59 -8.27 14.69
N GLN A 147 -3.24 -7.11 14.14
CA GLN A 147 -2.84 -6.89 12.74
C GLN A 147 -1.79 -7.89 12.20
N HIS A 148 -0.91 -8.42 13.05
CA HIS A 148 0.14 -9.38 12.67
C HIS A 148 -0.21 -10.86 12.96
N SER A 149 -1.46 -11.16 13.33
CA SER A 149 -1.95 -12.51 13.62
C SER A 149 -2.55 -13.20 12.38
N GLU A 150 -1.85 -13.12 11.26
CA GLU A 150 -2.28 -13.53 9.88
C GLU A 150 -2.79 -14.98 9.73
N GLN A 151 -2.76 -15.81 10.78
CA GLN A 151 -3.07 -17.24 10.72
C GLN A 151 -4.47 -17.61 11.27
N ASN A 152 -5.23 -16.65 11.79
CA ASN A 152 -6.50 -16.91 12.49
C ASN A 152 -7.70 -16.29 11.76
N GLU A 153 -8.36 -17.04 10.88
CA GLU A 153 -9.53 -16.54 10.12
C GLU A 153 -10.66 -16.02 11.02
N TRP A 154 -10.85 -16.64 12.19
CA TRP A 154 -11.86 -16.23 13.17
C TRP A 154 -11.61 -14.83 13.75
N ALA A 155 -10.37 -14.32 13.73
CA ALA A 155 -10.04 -12.99 14.22
C ALA A 155 -10.39 -11.90 13.19
N LEU A 156 -10.30 -12.22 11.89
CA LEU A 156 -10.52 -11.27 10.79
C LEU A 156 -11.93 -10.68 10.83
N ALA A 157 -12.96 -11.50 11.08
CA ALA A 157 -14.34 -11.02 11.14
C ALA A 157 -14.56 -10.00 12.27
N LYS A 158 -13.99 -10.23 13.45
CA LYS A 158 -14.06 -9.28 14.58
C LYS A 158 -13.24 -8.03 14.29
N ALA A 159 -12.04 -8.17 13.72
CA ALA A 159 -11.20 -7.04 13.32
C ALA A 159 -11.92 -6.11 12.33
N THR A 160 -12.47 -6.65 11.24
CA THR A 160 -13.26 -5.89 10.25
C THR A 160 -14.48 -5.22 10.89
N THR A 161 -15.17 -5.92 11.79
CA THR A 161 -16.33 -5.33 12.49
C THR A 161 -15.92 -4.15 13.36
N LEU A 162 -14.80 -4.27 14.08
CA LEU A 162 -14.28 -3.23 14.96
C LEU A 162 -13.78 -2.02 14.16
N HIS A 163 -13.07 -2.26 13.04
CA HIS A 163 -12.63 -1.22 12.10
C HIS A 163 -13.81 -0.42 11.54
N ASN A 164 -14.84 -1.12 11.05
CA ASN A 164 -16.03 -0.48 10.51
C ASN A 164 -16.76 0.36 11.58
N LYS A 165 -16.82 -0.12 12.83
CA LYS A 165 -17.37 0.65 13.95
C LYS A 165 -16.52 1.89 14.25
N PHE A 166 -15.20 1.76 14.23
CA PHE A 166 -14.27 2.87 14.41
C PHE A 166 -14.48 3.95 13.35
N ILE A 167 -14.42 3.61 12.06
CA ILE A 167 -14.62 4.55 10.95
C ILE A 167 -15.99 5.23 11.03
N ALA A 168 -17.07 4.46 11.30
CA ALA A 168 -18.40 5.03 11.48
C ALA A 168 -18.48 6.02 12.65
N ALA A 169 -17.83 5.72 13.78
CA ALA A 169 -17.77 6.60 14.94
C ALA A 169 -16.99 7.89 14.62
N ILE A 170 -15.88 7.79 13.89
CA ILE A 170 -15.10 8.96 13.45
C ILE A 170 -15.93 9.86 12.52
N TYR A 171 -16.65 9.30 11.56
CA TYR A 171 -17.55 10.10 10.71
C TYR A 171 -18.64 10.81 11.53
N ALA A 172 -19.26 10.12 12.49
CA ALA A 172 -20.24 10.75 13.38
C ALA A 172 -19.63 11.92 14.18
N TYR A 173 -18.39 11.76 14.66
CA TYR A 173 -17.68 12.82 15.36
C TYR A 173 -17.36 14.01 14.45
N ILE A 174 -16.93 13.75 13.21
CA ILE A 174 -16.68 14.81 12.21
C ILE A 174 -17.97 15.61 11.96
N GLU A 175 -19.13 14.96 11.80
CA GLU A 175 -20.41 15.65 11.63
C GLU A 175 -20.79 16.50 12.86
N LEU A 176 -20.53 15.99 14.07
CA LEU A 176 -20.73 16.77 15.30
C LEU A 176 -19.84 18.02 15.33
N LEU A 177 -18.57 17.89 14.95
CA LEU A 177 -17.63 19.02 14.89
C LEU A 177 -18.01 20.03 13.80
N LYS A 178 -18.49 19.56 12.64
CA LYS A 178 -19.01 20.42 11.55
C LYS A 178 -20.18 21.26 12.01
N SER A 179 -21.13 20.68 12.74
CA SER A 179 -22.31 21.39 13.25
C SER A 179 -21.96 22.58 14.16
N LYS A 180 -20.76 22.54 14.76
CA LYS A 180 -20.21 23.59 15.63
C LYS A 180 -19.12 24.43 14.96
N ALA A 181 -18.88 24.24 13.66
CA ALA A 181 -17.81 24.89 12.90
C ALA A 181 -16.40 24.69 13.50
N GLN A 182 -16.15 23.58 14.20
CA GLN A 182 -14.86 23.25 14.83
C GLN A 182 -13.88 22.62 13.83
N TYR A 183 -13.59 23.33 12.73
CA TYR A 183 -12.80 22.78 11.62
C TYR A 183 -11.35 22.45 11.99
N ALA A 184 -10.73 23.17 12.93
CA ALA A 184 -9.38 22.85 13.41
C ALA A 184 -9.34 21.48 14.12
N ASP A 185 -10.38 21.14 14.87
CA ASP A 185 -10.51 19.83 15.53
C ASP A 185 -10.70 18.72 14.49
N ILE A 186 -11.49 18.96 13.42
CA ILE A 186 -11.67 18.00 12.31
C ILE A 186 -10.33 17.66 11.65
N VAL A 187 -9.47 18.66 11.41
CA VAL A 187 -8.12 18.42 10.86
C VAL A 187 -7.33 17.46 11.74
N SER A 188 -7.37 17.64 13.07
CA SER A 188 -6.68 16.76 14.01
C SER A 188 -7.26 15.36 14.03
N VAL A 189 -8.59 15.23 13.96
CA VAL A 189 -9.29 13.94 13.97
C VAL A 189 -8.98 13.16 12.69
N CYS A 190 -9.12 13.78 11.52
CA CYS A 190 -8.86 13.12 10.25
C CYS A 190 -7.40 12.66 10.13
N ARG A 191 -6.42 13.46 10.57
CA ARG A 191 -5.01 13.04 10.54
C ARG A 191 -4.77 11.76 11.35
N ARG A 192 -5.29 11.71 12.58
CA ARG A 192 -5.17 10.53 13.45
C ARG A 192 -5.91 9.32 12.89
N ALA A 193 -7.08 9.53 12.31
CA ALA A 193 -7.84 8.43 11.70
C ALA A 193 -7.17 7.90 10.41
N LEU A 194 -6.49 8.76 9.64
CA LEU A 194 -5.72 8.36 8.45
C LEU A 194 -4.42 7.61 8.78
N ASP A 195 -3.91 7.74 10.01
CA ASP A 195 -2.81 6.90 10.51
C ASP A 195 -3.28 5.44 10.68
N VAL A 196 -4.59 5.23 10.89
CA VAL A 196 -5.24 3.91 11.00
C VAL A 196 -5.69 3.41 9.63
N ASP A 197 -6.44 4.23 8.88
CA ASP A 197 -6.91 3.90 7.53
C ASP A 197 -6.43 4.95 6.52
N SER A 198 -5.24 4.70 5.95
CA SER A 198 -4.62 5.64 5.03
C SER A 198 -5.28 5.71 3.66
N PHE A 199 -6.22 4.80 3.34
CA PHE A 199 -6.88 4.76 2.02
C PHE A 199 -8.34 5.21 2.07
N ASP A 200 -8.81 5.71 3.21
CA ASP A 200 -10.16 6.25 3.34
C ASP A 200 -10.30 7.61 2.63
N ASP A 201 -10.87 7.58 1.42
CA ASP A 201 -11.10 8.76 0.60
C ASP A 201 -11.97 9.82 1.29
N ARG A 202 -12.97 9.40 2.09
CA ARG A 202 -13.84 10.35 2.79
C ARG A 202 -13.07 11.10 3.86
N LEU A 203 -12.22 10.44 4.64
CA LEU A 203 -11.35 11.11 5.61
C LEU A 203 -10.42 12.11 4.92
N HIS A 204 -9.87 11.78 3.75
CA HIS A 204 -9.08 12.71 2.95
C HIS A 204 -9.90 13.94 2.49
N MET A 205 -11.13 13.73 2.00
CA MET A 205 -12.03 14.82 1.61
C MET A 205 -12.40 15.72 2.80
N GLU A 206 -12.73 15.14 3.94
CA GLU A 206 -13.07 15.88 5.17
C GLU A 206 -11.90 16.72 5.68
N LEU A 207 -10.69 16.15 5.66
CA LEU A 207 -9.47 16.86 6.02
C LEU A 207 -9.23 18.08 5.12
N MET A 208 -9.30 17.88 3.79
CA MET A 208 -9.11 18.96 2.82
C MET A 208 -10.21 20.04 2.95
N SER A 209 -11.47 19.63 3.12
CA SER A 209 -12.60 20.54 3.37
C SER A 209 -12.38 21.40 4.62
N ALA A 210 -11.99 20.77 5.73
CA ALA A 210 -11.72 21.45 6.99
C ALA A 210 -10.54 22.44 6.87
N LEU A 211 -9.46 22.05 6.17
CA LEU A 211 -8.31 22.93 5.88
C LEU A 211 -8.72 24.18 5.09
N ILE A 212 -9.59 24.04 4.10
CA ILE A 212 -10.09 25.17 3.31
C ILE A 212 -10.93 26.11 4.18
N LYS A 213 -11.80 25.56 5.04
CA LYS A 213 -12.64 26.36 5.95
C LYS A 213 -11.84 27.20 6.94
N ILE A 214 -10.61 26.80 7.24
CA ILE A 214 -9.67 27.57 8.09
C ILE A 214 -8.61 28.32 7.27
N ASN A 215 -8.85 28.55 5.97
CA ASN A 215 -7.97 29.29 5.04
C ASN A 215 -6.57 28.68 4.85
N ARG A 216 -6.42 27.36 5.01
CA ARG A 216 -5.17 26.61 4.78
C ARG A 216 -5.22 25.82 3.47
N THR A 217 -5.64 26.47 2.38
CA THR A 217 -5.82 25.84 1.06
C THR A 217 -4.54 25.20 0.52
N GLY A 218 -3.37 25.79 0.79
CA GLY A 218 -2.08 25.21 0.39
C GLY A 218 -1.85 23.82 0.99
N GLU A 219 -2.23 23.60 2.25
CA GLU A 219 -2.14 22.28 2.89
C GLU A 219 -3.17 21.29 2.34
N ALA A 220 -4.36 21.76 1.95
CA ALA A 220 -5.34 20.91 1.27
C ALA A 220 -4.81 20.39 -0.07
N LEU A 221 -4.12 21.25 -0.84
CA LEU A 221 -3.47 20.85 -2.11
C LEU A 221 -2.32 19.86 -1.88
N VAL A 222 -1.51 20.06 -0.82
CA VAL A 222 -0.46 19.11 -0.43
C VAL A 222 -1.08 17.76 -0.05
N GLN A 223 -2.19 17.77 0.70
CA GLN A 223 -2.90 16.54 1.06
C GLN A 223 -3.37 15.79 -0.18
N TYR A 224 -4.00 16.46 -1.16
CA TYR A 224 -4.41 15.80 -2.40
C TYR A 224 -3.23 15.14 -3.13
N LYS A 225 -2.10 15.85 -3.25
CA LYS A 225 -0.88 15.31 -3.87
C LYS A 225 -0.37 14.08 -3.13
N HIS A 226 -0.45 14.08 -1.80
CA HIS A 226 -0.12 12.91 -0.99
C HIS A 226 -1.04 11.72 -1.30
N VAL A 227 -2.37 11.92 -1.40
CA VAL A 227 -3.31 10.83 -1.73
C VAL A 227 -3.05 10.25 -3.12
N VAL A 228 -2.79 11.09 -4.12
CA VAL A 228 -2.41 10.66 -5.47
C VAL A 228 -1.16 9.79 -5.43
N GLN A 229 -0.13 10.23 -4.70
CA GLN A 229 1.12 9.49 -4.58
C GLN A 229 0.93 8.18 -3.82
N LEU A 230 0.11 8.17 -2.77
CA LEU A 230 -0.20 6.99 -1.98
C LEU A 230 -0.90 5.92 -2.83
N ASN A 231 -1.99 6.29 -3.51
CA ASN A 231 -2.74 5.38 -4.39
C ASN A 231 -1.86 4.84 -5.53
N TYR A 232 -1.08 5.71 -6.18
CA TYR A 232 -0.22 5.27 -7.27
C TYR A 232 0.90 4.34 -6.80
N ARG A 233 1.54 4.64 -5.66
CA ARG A 233 2.68 3.86 -5.15
C ARG A 233 2.27 2.49 -4.60
N TYR A 234 1.15 2.41 -3.88
CA TYR A 234 0.78 1.19 -3.14
C TYR A 234 -0.30 0.38 -3.83
N LEU A 235 -1.20 1.00 -4.60
CA LEU A 235 -2.29 0.32 -5.29
C LEU A 235 -2.14 0.31 -6.82
N GLY A 236 -1.23 1.12 -7.37
CA GLY A 236 -1.04 1.22 -8.83
C GLY A 236 -2.21 1.86 -9.57
N VAL A 237 -3.12 2.51 -8.85
CA VAL A 237 -4.33 3.15 -9.39
C VAL A 237 -4.32 4.66 -9.14
N GLN A 238 -5.17 5.38 -9.85
CA GLN A 238 -5.48 6.78 -9.55
C GLN A 238 -6.45 6.84 -8.36
N PRO A 239 -6.54 7.98 -7.64
CA PRO A 239 -7.58 8.17 -6.63
C PRO A 239 -8.98 8.06 -7.23
N SER A 240 -9.98 7.82 -6.38
CA SER A 240 -11.38 7.70 -6.81
C SER A 240 -11.89 8.91 -7.58
N GLU A 241 -12.92 8.70 -8.40
CA GLU A 241 -13.57 9.76 -9.17
C GLU A 241 -14.13 10.87 -8.25
N ASP A 242 -14.69 10.49 -7.11
CA ASP A 242 -15.20 11.42 -6.10
C ASP A 242 -14.10 12.34 -5.57
N LEU A 243 -12.91 11.80 -5.25
CA LEU A 243 -11.78 12.60 -4.78
C LEU A 243 -11.24 13.53 -5.87
N GLN A 244 -11.20 13.05 -7.12
CA GLN A 244 -10.79 13.86 -8.27
C GLN A 244 -11.78 15.01 -8.53
N GLU A 245 -13.08 14.75 -8.47
CA GLU A 245 -14.11 15.77 -8.66
C GLU A 245 -14.10 16.79 -7.52
N PHE A 246 -13.94 16.33 -6.29
CA PHE A 246 -13.75 17.19 -5.14
C PHE A 246 -12.52 18.10 -5.30
N TYR A 247 -11.40 17.59 -5.79
CA TYR A 247 -10.23 18.41 -6.10
C TYR A 247 -10.52 19.48 -7.15
N LYS A 248 -11.23 19.15 -8.23
CA LYS A 248 -11.65 20.15 -9.23
C LYS A 248 -12.52 21.25 -8.60
N GLN A 249 -13.40 20.90 -7.66
CA GLN A 249 -14.21 21.86 -6.92
C GLN A 249 -13.34 22.76 -6.04
N ILE A 250 -12.34 22.21 -5.33
CA ILE A 250 -11.38 23.00 -4.54
C ILE A 250 -10.64 24.00 -5.42
N VAL A 251 -10.11 23.54 -6.56
CA VAL A 251 -9.35 24.38 -7.50
C VAL A 251 -10.23 25.46 -8.13
N SER A 252 -11.47 25.15 -8.47
CA SER A 252 -12.41 26.10 -9.08
C SER A 252 -13.00 27.10 -8.09
N ALA A 253 -13.25 26.70 -6.84
CA ALA A 253 -13.68 27.58 -5.75
C ALA A 253 -12.51 28.46 -5.26
N GLY A 254 -11.28 27.93 -5.30
CA GLY A 254 -10.04 28.63 -5.02
C GLY A 254 -9.55 29.51 -6.15
N LYS A 255 -10.45 30.15 -6.95
CA LYS A 255 -10.13 31.22 -7.92
C LYS A 255 -9.61 32.50 -7.25
N THR A 256 -8.57 32.34 -6.44
CA THR A 256 -7.55 33.31 -6.03
C THR A 256 -6.21 32.60 -5.82
N LEU A 257 -5.99 31.41 -6.40
CA LEU A 257 -4.65 30.99 -6.80
C LEU A 257 -4.51 31.32 -8.27
N ASP A 258 -3.60 32.24 -8.58
CA ASP A 258 -3.14 32.54 -9.93
C ASP A 258 -2.62 31.24 -10.59
N PHE A 259 -3.52 30.47 -11.20
CA PHE A 259 -3.19 29.62 -12.35
C PHE A 259 -2.96 30.52 -13.56
N ASN A 260 -2.08 31.50 -13.40
CA ASN A 260 -1.47 32.09 -14.56
C ASN A 260 -0.67 30.98 -15.26
N LEU A 261 -0.52 31.10 -16.57
CA LEU A 261 0.21 30.16 -17.41
C LEU A 261 1.58 29.78 -16.81
N GLU A 262 2.20 30.71 -16.08
CA GLU A 262 3.49 30.55 -15.41
C GLU A 262 3.45 29.52 -14.27
N SER A 263 2.41 29.51 -13.43
CA SER A 263 2.28 28.51 -12.35
C SER A 263 2.11 27.09 -12.89
N ILE A 264 1.23 26.92 -13.89
CA ILE A 264 1.04 25.63 -14.57
C ILE A 264 2.34 25.19 -15.26
N ARG A 265 3.03 26.11 -15.94
CA ARG A 265 4.30 25.81 -16.60
C ARG A 265 5.36 25.39 -15.58
N ASN A 266 5.40 25.98 -14.40
CA ASN A 266 6.34 25.61 -13.35
C ASN A 266 6.04 24.26 -12.72
N GLU A 267 4.77 23.88 -12.60
CA GLU A 267 4.36 22.54 -12.14
C GLU A 267 4.63 21.45 -13.19
N LEU A 268 4.33 21.74 -14.46
CA LEU A 268 4.59 20.82 -15.58
C LEU A 268 6.06 20.72 -15.96
N ARG A 269 6.91 21.63 -15.46
CA ARG A 269 8.36 21.55 -15.66
C ARG A 269 8.89 20.36 -14.89
N GLU A 270 9.59 19.48 -15.60
CA GLU A 270 10.31 18.37 -15.00
C GLU A 270 11.23 18.86 -13.87
N SER A 271 11.14 18.22 -12.70
CA SER A 271 11.98 18.54 -11.56
C SER A 271 13.37 17.92 -11.75
N GLY A 272 14.37 18.76 -12.00
CA GLY A 272 15.79 18.39 -12.08
C GLY A 272 16.37 18.29 -13.51
N GLU A 273 17.70 18.38 -13.62
CA GLU A 273 18.40 18.14 -14.89
C GLU A 273 18.43 16.64 -15.21
N ARG A 274 17.34 16.08 -15.73
CA ARG A 274 17.42 14.75 -16.35
C ARG A 274 18.23 14.88 -17.64
N ARG A 275 19.42 14.27 -17.64
CA ARG A 275 20.29 14.11 -18.81
C ARG A 275 19.98 12.76 -19.45
N GLY A 276 19.73 12.75 -20.76
CA GLY A 276 19.43 11.54 -21.52
C GLY A 276 17.96 11.37 -21.87
N ALA A 277 17.63 10.25 -22.50
CA ALA A 277 16.28 9.91 -22.95
C ALA A 277 15.28 9.63 -21.81
N PHE A 278 14.00 9.80 -22.12
CA PHE A 278 12.90 9.54 -21.21
C PHE A 278 12.63 8.04 -21.10
N VAL A 279 12.82 7.46 -19.92
CA VAL A 279 12.56 6.04 -19.65
C VAL A 279 11.21 5.92 -18.94
N CYS A 280 10.32 5.06 -19.46
CA CYS A 280 9.00 4.86 -18.89
C CYS A 280 8.49 3.42 -19.02
N GLU A 281 7.42 3.12 -18.29
CA GLU A 281 6.64 1.89 -18.43
C GLU A 281 5.94 1.80 -19.79
N TYR A 282 5.58 0.59 -20.22
CA TYR A 282 4.96 0.34 -21.52
C TYR A 282 3.61 1.06 -21.68
N THR A 283 2.82 1.19 -20.61
CA THR A 283 1.54 1.90 -20.64
C THR A 283 1.73 3.39 -20.95
N VAL A 284 2.70 4.03 -20.29
CA VAL A 284 3.07 5.43 -20.54
C VAL A 284 3.65 5.58 -21.94
N PHE A 285 4.49 4.64 -22.37
CA PHE A 285 5.04 4.63 -23.73
C PHE A 285 3.94 4.60 -24.79
N LYS A 286 2.90 3.79 -24.60
CA LYS A 286 1.74 3.69 -25.50
C LYS A 286 0.98 5.01 -25.58
N GLU A 287 0.78 5.70 -24.46
CA GLU A 287 0.12 7.02 -24.45
C GLU A 287 0.96 8.08 -25.18
N ILE A 288 2.27 8.11 -24.94
CA ILE A 288 3.20 8.98 -25.67
C ILE A 288 3.15 8.67 -27.17
N PHE A 289 3.23 7.39 -27.55
CA PHE A 289 3.15 6.95 -28.94
C PHE A 289 1.86 7.43 -29.61
N ASN A 290 0.71 7.22 -28.98
CA ASN A 290 -0.60 7.63 -29.52
C ASN A 290 -0.69 9.15 -29.68
N LEU A 291 -0.20 9.92 -28.71
CA LEU A 291 -0.16 11.38 -28.79
C LEU A 291 0.74 11.85 -29.96
N GLN A 292 1.90 11.22 -30.12
CA GLN A 292 2.82 11.53 -31.22
C GLN A 292 2.23 11.17 -32.58
N MET A 293 1.54 10.04 -32.72
CA MET A 293 0.83 9.66 -33.96
C MET A 293 -0.20 10.71 -34.37
N ARG A 294 -1.00 11.23 -33.42
CA ARG A 294 -1.96 12.32 -33.67
C ARG A 294 -1.28 13.63 -34.11
N ASN A 295 -0.06 13.89 -33.64
CA ASN A 295 0.70 15.08 -34.02
C ASN A 295 1.33 14.94 -35.42
N LEU A 296 1.76 13.73 -35.81
CA LEU A 296 2.36 13.46 -37.12
C LEU A 296 1.39 13.73 -38.27
N GLU A 297 0.11 13.42 -38.09
CA GLU A 297 -0.96 13.71 -39.06
C GLU A 297 -1.09 15.19 -39.41
N ARG A 298 -0.66 16.09 -38.52
CA ARG A 298 -0.82 17.55 -38.68
C ARG A 298 0.46 18.27 -39.10
N LEU A 299 1.62 17.72 -38.75
CA LEU A 299 2.92 18.43 -38.87
C LEU A 299 3.81 17.92 -40.02
N GLY A 300 3.43 16.83 -40.70
CA GLY A 300 4.21 16.28 -41.82
C GLY A 300 5.62 15.83 -41.42
N ALA A 301 5.86 15.61 -40.12
CA ALA A 301 7.13 15.09 -39.62
C ALA A 301 7.20 13.57 -39.80
N SER A 302 8.42 13.02 -39.80
CA SER A 302 8.64 11.58 -39.75
C SER A 302 9.15 11.19 -38.36
N MET A 303 8.55 10.16 -37.79
CA MET A 303 8.96 9.57 -36.52
C MET A 303 9.36 8.13 -36.76
N PHE A 304 10.33 7.64 -36.01
CA PHE A 304 10.83 6.28 -36.14
C PHE A 304 10.59 5.49 -34.86
N LEU A 305 10.13 4.26 -35.04
CA LEU A 305 10.11 3.24 -33.99
C LEU A 305 11.34 2.36 -34.19
N ALA A 306 12.10 2.17 -33.12
CA ALA A 306 13.17 1.20 -33.11
C ALA A 306 12.94 0.14 -32.05
N ILE A 307 13.35 -1.09 -32.35
CA ILE A 307 13.30 -2.22 -31.44
C ILE A 307 14.72 -2.76 -31.33
N ILE A 308 15.20 -2.95 -30.11
CA ILE A 308 16.46 -3.62 -29.80
C ILE A 308 16.14 -4.96 -29.15
N MET A 309 16.77 -6.02 -29.63
CA MET A 309 16.61 -7.38 -29.15
C MET A 309 17.97 -7.94 -28.75
N ILE A 310 18.02 -8.51 -27.55
CA ILE A 310 19.19 -9.20 -27.01
C ILE A 310 18.92 -10.71 -27.07
N SER A 311 19.78 -11.45 -27.78
CA SER A 311 19.67 -12.91 -27.89
C SER A 311 21.00 -13.58 -27.57
N PRO A 312 20.99 -14.84 -27.09
CA PRO A 312 22.21 -15.61 -26.95
C PRO A 312 22.91 -15.87 -28.28
N TYR A 313 24.23 -16.00 -28.23
CA TYR A 313 25.04 -16.49 -29.34
C TYR A 313 25.01 -18.03 -29.35
N ASN A 314 24.62 -18.63 -30.47
CA ASN A 314 24.49 -20.08 -30.67
C ASN A 314 23.45 -20.80 -29.77
N ASP A 315 22.31 -20.17 -29.46
CA ASP A 315 21.20 -20.77 -28.69
C ASP A 315 21.57 -21.36 -27.31
N LYS A 316 22.71 -20.95 -26.73
CA LYS A 316 23.06 -21.31 -25.36
C LYS A 316 22.20 -20.54 -24.38
N GLU A 317 21.55 -21.23 -23.45
CA GLU A 317 20.78 -20.57 -22.39
C GLU A 317 21.66 -19.59 -21.58
N ILE A 318 21.12 -18.40 -21.35
CA ILE A 318 21.73 -17.39 -20.51
C ILE A 318 21.04 -17.46 -19.16
N ASP A 319 21.84 -17.55 -18.09
CA ASP A 319 21.37 -17.42 -16.72
C ASP A 319 20.50 -16.14 -16.54
N SER A 320 19.35 -16.29 -15.88
CA SER A 320 18.35 -15.22 -15.75
C SER A 320 18.88 -13.99 -15.03
N MET A 321 19.70 -14.18 -13.99
CA MET A 321 20.31 -13.09 -13.23
C MET A 321 21.35 -12.34 -14.09
N ARG A 322 22.14 -13.09 -14.88
CA ARG A 322 23.06 -12.50 -15.85
C ARG A 322 22.32 -11.71 -16.94
N LEU A 323 21.21 -12.25 -17.46
CA LEU A 323 20.41 -11.57 -18.48
C LEU A 323 19.84 -10.25 -17.94
N ASP A 324 19.29 -10.25 -16.72
CA ASP A 324 18.68 -9.05 -16.15
C ASP A 324 19.73 -7.95 -15.85
N ASN A 325 20.94 -8.33 -15.42
CA ASN A 325 22.07 -7.41 -15.29
C ASN A 325 22.46 -6.75 -16.63
N ILE A 326 22.40 -7.50 -17.72
CA ILE A 326 22.73 -7.01 -19.06
C ILE A 326 21.63 -6.08 -19.58
N MET A 327 20.36 -6.45 -19.37
CA MET A 327 19.22 -5.61 -19.75
C MET A 327 19.19 -4.31 -18.95
N THR A 328 19.53 -4.36 -17.66
CA THR A 328 19.63 -3.18 -16.80
C THR A 328 20.75 -2.24 -17.26
N GLY A 329 21.94 -2.75 -17.57
CA GLY A 329 23.00 -1.88 -18.09
C GLY A 329 22.77 -1.40 -19.52
N LEU A 330 22.07 -2.19 -20.37
CA LEU A 330 21.62 -1.70 -21.67
C LEU A 330 20.65 -0.52 -21.53
N MET A 331 19.71 -0.56 -20.57
CA MET A 331 18.84 0.57 -20.27
C MET A 331 19.64 1.84 -19.95
N GLU A 332 20.67 1.72 -19.11
CA GLU A 332 21.54 2.85 -18.76
C GLU A 332 22.37 3.36 -19.94
N ILE A 333 22.85 2.47 -20.81
CA ILE A 333 23.51 2.85 -22.06
C ILE A 333 22.55 3.63 -22.96
N LEU A 334 21.33 3.13 -23.15
CA LEU A 334 20.30 3.78 -23.96
C LEU A 334 19.99 5.18 -23.42
N ARG A 335 19.68 5.28 -22.13
CA ARG A 335 19.40 6.54 -21.46
C ARG A 335 20.49 7.57 -21.68
N LYS A 336 21.78 7.21 -21.56
CA LYS A 336 22.92 8.13 -21.70
C LYS A 336 23.28 8.48 -23.15
N ASN A 337 22.94 7.63 -24.11
CA ASN A 337 23.36 7.78 -25.51
C ASN A 337 22.24 8.23 -26.47
N LEU A 338 21.02 8.35 -25.96
CA LEU A 338 19.86 8.90 -26.64
C LEU A 338 19.57 10.34 -26.19
N ARG A 339 18.86 11.09 -27.03
CA ARG A 339 18.53 12.50 -26.79
C ARG A 339 17.39 12.61 -25.78
N LYS A 340 17.25 13.78 -25.15
CA LYS A 340 16.17 14.07 -24.20
C LYS A 340 14.76 13.89 -24.77
N GLY A 341 14.61 14.06 -26.09
CA GLY A 341 13.33 13.86 -26.79
C GLY A 341 13.04 12.41 -27.19
N ASP A 342 13.98 11.49 -26.99
CA ASP A 342 13.78 10.07 -27.30
C ASP A 342 13.13 9.37 -26.10
N THR A 343 12.29 8.38 -26.36
CA THR A 343 11.57 7.62 -25.32
C THR A 343 11.96 6.15 -25.34
N ILE A 344 12.12 5.52 -24.18
CA ILE A 344 12.55 4.12 -24.00
C ILE A 344 11.53 3.38 -23.13
N THR A 345 11.13 2.17 -23.54
CA THR A 345 10.39 1.22 -22.70
C THR A 345 10.96 -0.19 -22.83
N ARG A 346 10.97 -0.96 -21.73
CA ARG A 346 11.17 -2.42 -21.79
C ARG A 346 9.87 -3.03 -22.33
N PHE A 347 9.90 -3.58 -23.54
CA PHE A 347 8.72 -4.17 -24.19
C PHE A 347 8.55 -5.64 -23.80
N ALA A 348 9.66 -6.36 -23.65
CA ALA A 348 9.70 -7.75 -23.20
C ALA A 348 11.01 -7.99 -22.42
N PRO A 349 11.21 -9.16 -21.78
CA PRO A 349 12.41 -9.43 -20.97
C PRO A 349 13.73 -9.17 -21.70
N THR A 350 13.78 -9.39 -23.01
CA THR A 350 14.96 -9.22 -23.87
C THR A 350 14.81 -8.12 -24.93
N ILE A 351 13.76 -7.30 -24.85
CA ILE A 351 13.38 -6.37 -25.92
C ILE A 351 13.15 -4.96 -25.37
N PHE A 352 13.83 -3.98 -25.95
CA PHE A 352 13.54 -2.56 -25.76
C PHE A 352 12.84 -1.98 -26.99
N ALA A 353 11.79 -1.20 -26.76
CA ALA A 353 11.19 -0.36 -27.79
C ALA A 353 11.57 1.11 -27.55
N LEU A 354 11.87 1.81 -28.64
CA LEU A 354 12.35 3.18 -28.65
C LEU A 354 11.51 4.02 -29.59
N LEU A 355 11.06 5.18 -29.12
CA LEU A 355 10.44 6.20 -29.95
C LEU A 355 11.47 7.30 -30.23
N LEU A 356 11.73 7.55 -31.52
CA LEU A 356 12.76 8.49 -31.99
C LEU A 356 12.09 9.60 -32.85
N PRO A 357 11.64 10.71 -32.25
CA PRO A 357 10.86 11.75 -32.93
C PRO A 357 11.63 12.65 -33.91
N THR A 358 12.96 12.68 -33.80
CA THR A 358 13.82 13.66 -34.52
C THR A 358 14.83 13.03 -35.46
N VAL A 359 14.61 11.77 -35.84
CA VAL A 359 15.50 11.02 -36.72
C VAL A 359 14.82 10.75 -38.06
N ASN A 360 15.64 10.58 -39.10
CA ASN A 360 15.29 9.98 -40.39
C ASN A 360 15.98 8.60 -40.51
N TYR A 361 15.69 7.82 -41.55
CA TYR A 361 16.25 6.46 -41.72
C TYR A 361 17.77 6.39 -41.52
N ASN A 362 18.51 7.30 -42.16
CA ASN A 362 19.97 7.33 -42.09
C ASN A 362 20.47 7.67 -40.67
N THR A 363 19.82 8.60 -39.99
CA THR A 363 20.21 9.03 -38.64
C THR A 363 19.75 8.06 -37.55
N GLY A 364 18.62 7.39 -37.72
CA GLY A 364 18.12 6.36 -36.81
C GLY A 364 19.06 5.16 -36.74
N GLY A 365 19.49 4.64 -37.90
CA GLY A 365 20.48 3.57 -37.97
C GLY A 365 21.82 3.97 -37.33
N MET A 366 22.33 5.18 -37.62
CA MET A 366 23.58 5.68 -37.01
C MET A 366 23.51 5.75 -35.48
N VAL A 367 22.36 6.13 -34.91
CA VAL A 367 22.18 6.17 -33.45
C VAL A 367 22.24 4.76 -32.85
N LEU A 368 21.57 3.79 -33.48
CA LEU A 368 21.54 2.41 -33.00
C LEU A 368 22.90 1.71 -33.17
N GLU A 369 23.64 1.98 -34.24
CA GLU A 369 25.02 1.50 -34.41
C GLU A 369 25.97 2.08 -33.36
N ARG A 370 25.79 3.36 -33.00
CA ARG A 370 26.56 3.97 -31.92
C ARG A 370 26.26 3.29 -30.58
N VAL A 371 24.98 3.06 -30.26
CA VAL A 371 24.57 2.35 -29.04
C VAL A 371 25.14 0.93 -29.03
N LYS A 372 25.02 0.20 -30.14
CA LYS A 372 25.58 -1.15 -30.32
C LYS A 372 27.08 -1.19 -30.04
N ARG A 373 27.84 -0.21 -30.54
CA ARG A 373 29.30 -0.10 -30.28
C ARG A 373 29.61 0.13 -28.80
N VAL A 374 28.83 0.96 -28.10
CA VAL A 374 28.99 1.20 -26.66
C VAL A 374 28.60 -0.03 -25.85
N PHE A 375 27.55 -0.74 -26.26
CA PHE A 375 27.13 -2.01 -25.66
C PHE A 375 28.24 -3.06 -25.71
N TYR A 376 28.82 -3.31 -26.89
CA TYR A 376 29.90 -4.30 -27.02
C TYR A 376 31.19 -3.91 -26.28
N ARG A 377 31.46 -2.61 -26.11
CA ARG A 377 32.55 -2.14 -25.25
C ARG A 377 32.29 -2.40 -23.76
N SER A 378 31.03 -2.31 -23.33
CA SER A 378 30.64 -2.49 -21.93
C SER A 378 30.48 -3.95 -21.54
N TYR A 379 30.17 -4.82 -22.52
CA TYR A 379 29.95 -6.24 -22.34
C TYR A 379 30.83 -7.09 -23.30
N PRO A 380 32.17 -6.99 -23.20
CA PRO A 380 33.06 -7.82 -24.01
C PRO A 380 32.88 -9.31 -23.65
N ASN A 381 32.95 -10.20 -24.64
CA ASN A 381 32.86 -11.66 -24.45
C ASN A 381 31.55 -12.17 -23.83
N SER A 382 30.45 -11.41 -23.99
CA SER A 382 29.17 -11.72 -23.35
C SER A 382 28.38 -12.88 -24.00
N ASN A 383 28.87 -13.48 -25.11
CA ASN A 383 28.14 -14.47 -25.93
C ASN A 383 26.70 -14.03 -26.25
N ILE A 384 26.54 -12.74 -26.56
CA ILE A 384 25.25 -12.11 -26.80
C ILE A 384 25.27 -11.35 -28.11
N VAL A 385 24.17 -11.43 -28.83
CA VAL A 385 23.92 -10.73 -30.08
C VAL A 385 23.00 -9.54 -29.81
N PHE A 386 23.47 -8.36 -30.21
CA PHE A 386 22.68 -7.13 -30.23
C PHE A 386 22.07 -6.97 -31.63
N ASN A 387 20.77 -7.20 -31.72
CA ASN A 387 19.98 -7.00 -32.93
C ASN A 387 19.09 -5.77 -32.78
N TYR A 388 18.86 -5.04 -33.86
CA TYR A 388 17.89 -3.97 -33.87
C TYR A 388 17.13 -3.89 -35.18
N ARG A 389 15.96 -3.29 -35.13
CA ARG A 389 15.16 -2.86 -36.30
C ARG A 389 14.75 -1.41 -36.09
N VAL A 390 14.72 -0.64 -37.16
CA VAL A 390 14.24 0.75 -37.13
C VAL A 390 13.40 1.01 -38.37
N GLY A 391 12.23 1.61 -38.18
CA GLY A 391 11.30 1.90 -39.27
C GLY A 391 10.48 3.15 -38.99
N PRO A 392 10.03 3.85 -40.03
CA PRO A 392 9.20 5.04 -39.93
C PRO A 392 7.81 4.61 -39.50
N LEU A 393 7.14 5.51 -38.79
CA LEU A 393 5.73 5.43 -38.53
C LEU A 393 5.01 6.15 -39.68
N SER A 394 4.48 5.39 -40.65
CA SER A 394 3.62 5.93 -41.69
C SER A 394 2.17 5.99 -41.20
N THR A 395 1.46 7.08 -41.52
CA THR A 395 0.01 7.19 -41.29
C THR A 395 -0.80 6.34 -42.27
N ASN A 396 -0.19 5.87 -43.35
CA ASN A 396 -0.80 4.92 -44.26
C ASN A 396 -0.37 3.51 -43.86
N GLY A 397 -1.35 2.73 -43.37
CA GLY A 397 -1.19 1.29 -43.24
C GLY A 397 -1.05 0.65 -44.62
N MET A 398 0.19 0.44 -45.05
CA MET A 398 0.61 -0.54 -46.07
C MET A 398 2.13 -0.62 -45.98
N GLY A 399 2.64 -1.82 -45.71
CA GLY A 399 4.08 -2.07 -45.66
C GLY A 399 4.73 -1.77 -47.01
N PRO A 400 6.02 -1.40 -47.04
CA PRO A 400 6.78 -1.52 -48.27
C PRO A 400 7.16 -3.00 -48.48
N ASP A 401 6.83 -3.46 -49.67
CA ASP A 401 7.17 -4.75 -50.27
C ASP A 401 8.63 -5.18 -50.03
N GLU A 402 8.79 -6.51 -50.05
CA GLU A 402 10.06 -7.20 -50.20
C GLU A 402 10.89 -6.60 -51.35
N GLU A 403 11.91 -5.80 -51.04
CA GLU A 403 13.09 -5.73 -51.90
C GLU A 403 14.12 -6.74 -51.36
N ALA A 404 14.28 -7.81 -52.13
CA ALA A 404 15.27 -8.87 -51.98
C ALA A 404 16.70 -8.33 -51.72
N PRO A 405 17.55 -9.08 -51.00
CA PRO A 405 18.90 -8.64 -50.71
C PRO A 405 19.72 -8.55 -52.00
N LYS A 406 20.16 -7.33 -52.35
CA LYS A 406 21.27 -7.17 -53.29
C LYS A 406 22.54 -7.68 -52.62
N THR A 407 22.92 -8.90 -52.97
CA THR A 407 24.30 -9.37 -52.88
C THR A 407 25.18 -8.42 -53.68
N ALA A 408 26.18 -7.85 -53.03
CA ALA A 408 27.35 -7.26 -53.69
C ALA A 408 28.57 -8.02 -53.17
N GLU A 409 29.36 -8.51 -54.12
CA GLU A 409 30.61 -9.26 -53.98
C GLU A 409 31.69 -8.55 -53.15
#